data_AF-A0A3R7FTZ6-F1
#
_entry.id   AF-A0A3R7FTZ6-F1
#
_cell.length_a   1.000
_cell.length_b   1.000
_cell.length_c   1.000
_cell.angle_alpha   90.00
_cell.angle_beta   90.00
_cell.angle_gamma   90.00
#
_symmetry.space_group_name_H-M   'P 1'
#
loop_
_entity.id
_entity.type
_entity.pdbx_description
1 polymer ?
#
loop_
_entity_poly.entity_id
_entity_poly.type
_entity_poly.pdbx_seq_one_letter_code
_entity_poly.pdbx_strand_id
1 'polypeptide(L)'
;MDNFKVQSSEEAQAIIMEKLKAGYGRRIKVDFSKTELETGLADGKKLWVVEGYAQVKRWLFLKKSWHFTYFLDAENGRILIMRARR
;
A
#
# COMPACT_ATOMS: atom_id res chain seq x y z
N MET A 1 9.19 -7.65 22.60
CA MET A 1 9.04 -7.52 21.13
C MET A 1 7.89 -6.57 20.92
N ASP A 2 8.19 -5.33 20.52
CA ASP A 2 7.17 -4.31 20.35
C ASP A 2 6.17 -4.75 19.27
N ASN A 3 4.90 -4.84 19.66
CA ASN A 3 3.80 -5.02 18.73
C ASN A 3 3.74 -3.75 17.87
N PHE A 4 4.36 -3.80 16.68
CA PHE A 4 4.37 -2.70 15.73
C PHE A 4 2.96 -2.56 15.12
N LYS A 5 2.07 -1.91 15.88
CA LYS A 5 0.74 -1.54 15.42
C LYS A 5 0.87 -0.34 14.49
N VAL A 6 0.19 -0.40 13.35
CA VAL A 6 0.08 0.71 12.41
C VAL A 6 -1.04 1.61 12.91
N GLN A 7 -0.66 2.74 13.50
CA GLN A 7 -1.57 3.60 14.27
C GLN A 7 -2.22 4.67 13.40
N SER A 8 -1.64 5.00 12.23
CA SER A 8 -2.12 6.08 11.38
C SER A 8 -2.14 5.73 9.90
N SER A 9 -2.90 6.54 9.14
CA SER A 9 -2.94 6.50 7.68
C SER A 9 -1.57 6.74 7.06
N GLU A 10 -0.78 7.64 7.65
CA GLU A 10 0.54 8.01 7.16
C GLU A 10 1.54 6.85 7.33
N GLU A 11 1.48 6.14 8.46
CA GLU A 11 2.28 4.94 8.68
C GLU A 11 1.92 3.84 7.68
N ALA A 12 0.63 3.62 7.44
CA ALA A 12 0.17 2.65 6.45
C ALA A 12 0.68 3.01 5.04
N GLN A 13 0.55 4.28 4.64
CA GLN A 13 1.08 4.79 3.37
C GLN A 13 2.59 4.65 3.27
N ALA A 14 3.34 4.93 4.34
CA ALA A 14 4.80 4.79 4.37
C ALA A 14 5.23 3.32 4.15
N ILE A 15 4.56 2.37 4.81
CA ILE A 15 4.82 0.93 4.61
C ILE A 15 4.57 0.53 3.15
N ILE A 16 3.44 0.97 2.56
CA ILE A 16 3.13 0.68 1.16
C ILE A 16 4.15 1.33 0.21
N MET A 17 4.54 2.58 0.48
CA MET A 17 5.54 3.31 -0.29
C MET A 17 6.89 2.57 -0.28
N GLU A 18 7.37 2.12 0.88
CA GLU A 18 8.63 1.37 0.97
C GLU A 18 8.54 0.02 0.24
N LYS A 19 7.40 -0.69 0.31
CA LYS A 19 7.18 -1.91 -0.49
C LYS A 19 7.26 -1.62 -1.99
N LEU A 20 6.62 -0.56 -2.46
CA LEU A 20 6.59 -0.18 -3.87
C LEU A 20 7.98 0.24 -4.36
N LYS A 21 8.74 1.00 -3.56
CA LYS A 21 10.14 1.34 -3.87
C LYS A 21 11.04 0.11 -3.91
N ALA A 22 10.86 -0.84 -2.99
CA ALA A 22 11.63 -2.09 -2.98
C ALA A 22 11.36 -2.95 -4.23
N GLY A 23 10.10 -3.00 -4.69
CA GLY A 23 9.71 -3.81 -5.86
C GLY A 23 9.98 -3.16 -7.22
N TYR A 24 9.83 -1.84 -7.33
CA TYR A 24 9.85 -1.11 -8.61
C TYR A 24 10.95 -0.05 -8.73
N GLY A 25 11.74 0.12 -7.67
CA GLY A 25 12.83 1.08 -7.57
C GLY A 25 12.39 2.48 -7.10
N ARG A 26 13.38 3.30 -6.73
CA ARG A 26 13.18 4.64 -6.16
C ARG A 26 12.49 5.66 -7.07
N ARG A 27 12.34 5.36 -8.37
CA ARG A 27 11.73 6.25 -9.38
C ARG A 27 10.23 6.01 -9.55
N ILE A 28 9.63 5.10 -8.80
CA ILE A 28 8.18 4.95 -8.76
C ILE A 28 7.55 6.23 -8.21
N LYS A 29 6.53 6.73 -8.90
CA LYS A 29 5.65 7.78 -8.40
C LYS A 29 4.40 7.11 -7.85
N VAL A 30 3.96 7.54 -6.68
CA VAL A 30 2.80 6.99 -6.00
C VAL A 30 1.91 8.14 -5.57
N ASP A 31 0.66 8.10 -5.99
CA ASP A 31 -0.37 9.03 -5.58
C ASP A 31 -1.42 8.24 -4.80
N PHE A 32 -1.48 8.42 -3.48
CA PHE A 32 -2.48 7.76 -2.64
C PHE A 32 -3.82 8.46 -2.82
N SER A 33 -4.85 7.69 -3.19
CA SER A 33 -6.22 8.20 -3.39
C SER A 33 -7.09 7.98 -2.16
N LYS A 34 -6.87 6.89 -1.42
CA LYS A 34 -7.69 6.50 -0.28
C LYS A 34 -6.84 5.78 0.77
N THR A 35 -7.07 6.07 2.04
CA THR A 35 -6.48 5.31 3.16
C THR A 35 -7.47 5.25 4.30
N GLU A 36 -8.04 4.08 4.56
CA GLU A 36 -9.08 3.89 5.57
C GLU A 36 -8.83 2.65 6.41
N LEU A 37 -9.29 2.70 7.66
CA LEU A 37 -9.24 1.57 8.57
C LEU A 37 -10.57 0.81 8.48
N GLU A 38 -10.53 -0.38 7.91
CA GLU A 38 -11.65 -1.30 7.85
C GLU A 38 -11.55 -2.36 8.95
N THR A 39 -12.69 -2.84 9.42
CA THR A 39 -12.74 -4.00 10.32
C THR A 39 -13.27 -5.19 9.53
N GLY A 40 -12.46 -6.23 9.39
CA GLY A 40 -12.82 -7.46 8.71
C GLY A 40 -14.07 -8.08 9.32
N LEU A 41 -15.11 -8.28 8.51
CA LEU A 41 -16.39 -8.84 8.95
C LEU A 41 -16.28 -10.30 9.42
N ALA A 42 -15.25 -11.04 8.96
CA ALA A 42 -15.10 -12.47 9.21
C ALA A 42 -14.35 -12.80 10.52
N ASP A 43 -13.36 -11.98 10.89
CA ASP A 43 -12.45 -12.26 12.01
C ASP A 43 -12.25 -11.07 12.96
N GLY A 44 -12.95 -9.94 12.73
CA GLY A 44 -12.87 -8.74 13.56
C GLY A 44 -11.53 -8.01 13.48
N LYS A 45 -10.63 -8.42 12.58
CA LYS A 45 -9.30 -7.82 12.46
C LYS A 45 -9.38 -6.45 11.81
N LYS A 46 -8.58 -5.52 12.34
CA LYS A 46 -8.45 -4.17 11.78
C LYS A 46 -7.44 -4.18 10.64
N LEU A 47 -7.87 -3.72 9.47
CA LEU A 47 -7.07 -3.66 8.26
C LEU A 47 -7.04 -2.24 7.72
N TRP A 48 -5.86 -1.71 7.47
CA TRP A 48 -5.69 -0.53 6.66
C TRP A 48 -5.85 -0.88 5.19
N VAL A 49 -6.81 -0.23 4.53
CA VAL A 49 -7.00 -0.28 3.09
C VAL A 49 -6.36 0.95 2.48
N VAL A 50 -5.29 0.74 1.71
CA VAL A 50 -4.52 1.80 1.06
C VAL A 50 -4.69 1.67 -0.45
N GLU A 51 -5.34 2.66 -1.05
CA GLU A 51 -5.55 2.73 -2.49
C GLU A 51 -4.75 3.87 -3.11
N GLY A 52 -4.36 3.69 -4.37
CA GLY A 52 -3.65 4.73 -5.08
C GLY A 52 -3.27 4.33 -6.49
N TYR A 53 -2.56 5.23 -7.15
CA TYR A 53 -1.99 5.04 -8.46
C TYR A 53 -0.48 4.97 -8.35
N ALA A 54 0.11 3.98 -9.00
CA ALA A 54 1.55 3.83 -9.13
C ALA A 54 1.95 4.05 -10.58
N GLN A 55 3.00 4.82 -10.80
CA GLN A 55 3.59 5.07 -12.11
C GLN A 55 5.09 4.80 -12.10
N VAL A 56 5.54 3.98 -13.05
CA VAL A 56 6.96 3.71 -13.29
C VAL A 56 7.31 4.15 -14.70
N LYS A 57 8.38 4.94 -14.83
CA LYS A 57 8.96 5.30 -16.12
C LYS A 57 10.13 4.35 -16.44
N ARG A 58 9.93 3.42 -17.38
CA ARG A 58 10.97 2.58 -17.97
C ARG A 58 11.52 3.28 -19.22
N TRP A 59 12.81 3.63 -19.20
CA TRP A 59 13.47 4.36 -20.29
C TRP A 59 12.77 5.68 -20.70
N LEU A 60 13.24 6.31 -21.78
CA LEU A 60 12.83 7.67 -22.16
C LEU A 60 11.32 7.78 -22.45
N PHE A 61 10.61 6.70 -22.80
CA PHE A 61 9.22 6.78 -23.30
C PHE A 61 8.20 5.79 -22.73
N LEU A 62 8.57 4.67 -22.09
CA LEU A 62 7.59 3.71 -21.57
C LEU A 62 7.14 4.09 -20.15
N LYS A 63 5.98 4.72 -20.04
CA LYS A 63 5.29 4.92 -18.77
C LYS A 63 4.32 3.77 -18.54
N LYS A 64 4.45 3.07 -17.42
CA LYS A 64 3.43 2.11 -16.94
C LYS A 64 2.77 2.72 -15.72
N SER A 65 1.46 2.90 -15.79
CA SER A 65 0.63 3.32 -14.66
C SER A 65 -0.37 2.23 -14.34
N TRP A 66 -0.71 2.05 -13.06
CA TRP A 66 -1.76 1.12 -12.62
C TRP A 66 -2.38 1.61 -11.32
N HIS A 67 -3.63 1.22 -11.08
CA HIS A 67 -4.29 1.40 -9.78
C HIS A 67 -3.96 0.22 -8.88
N PHE A 68 -3.70 0.48 -7.61
CA PHE A 68 -3.50 -0.54 -6.59
C PHE A 68 -4.44 -0.32 -5.40
N THR A 69 -4.79 -1.45 -4.77
CA THR A 69 -5.40 -1.50 -3.45
C THR A 69 -4.61 -2.50 -2.63
N TYR A 70 -4.04 -2.06 -1.51
CA TYR A 70 -3.35 -2.89 -0.53
C TYR A 70 -4.17 -3.01 0.75
N PHE A 71 -4.18 -4.21 1.31
CA PHE A 71 -4.72 -4.50 2.64
C PHE A 71 -3.55 -4.76 3.57
N LEU A 72 -3.45 -3.97 4.63
CA LEU A 72 -2.38 -4.01 5.62
C LEU A 72 -3.00 -4.34 6.98
N ASP A 73 -2.48 -5.37 7.64
CA ASP A 73 -2.87 -5.71 9.01
C ASP A 73 -2.44 -4.61 9.97
N ALA A 74 -3.39 -4.00 10.68
CA ALA A 74 -3.12 -2.88 11.57
C ALA A 74 -2.37 -3.30 12.85
N GLU A 75 -2.36 -4.59 13.20
CA GLU A 75 -1.74 -5.08 14.43
C GLU A 75 -0.25 -5.40 14.26
N ASN A 76 0.14 -5.85 13.07
CA ASN A 76 1.51 -6.33 12.80
C ASN A 76 2.16 -5.72 11.54
N GLY A 77 1.44 -4.84 10.82
CA GLY A 77 1.96 -4.17 9.63
C GLY A 77 2.23 -5.11 8.44
N ARG A 78 1.65 -6.32 8.43
CA ARG A 78 1.81 -7.25 7.31
C ARG A 78 0.85 -6.91 6.19
N ILE A 79 1.38 -6.88 4.97
CA ILE A 79 0.58 -6.67 3.77
C ILE A 79 -0.05 -8.00 3.37
N LEU A 80 -1.37 -8.09 3.49
CA LEU A 80 -2.13 -9.33 3.31
C LEU A 80 -2.47 -9.59 1.85
N ILE A 81 -2.95 -8.57 1.14
CA ILE A 81 -3.46 -8.72 -0.23
C ILE A 81 -3.11 -7.48 -1.06
N MET A 82 -2.71 -7.69 -2.31
CA MET A 82 -2.58 -6.66 -3.34
C MET A 82 -3.60 -6.96 -4.44
N ARG A 83 -4.44 -5.99 -4.77
CA ARG A 83 -5.18 -5.97 -6.05
C ARG A 83 -4.62 -4.87 -6.91
N ALA A 84 -4.08 -5.24 -8.07
CA ALA A 84 -3.68 -4.29 -9.11
C ALA A 84 -4.68 -4.37 -10.27
N ARG A 85 -5.34 -3.26 -10.61
CA ARG A 85 -6.11 -3.12 -11.85
C ARG A 85 -5.24 -2.39 -12.87
N ARG A 86 -5.10 -3.01 -14.05
CA ARG A 86 -4.29 -2.50 -15.17
C ARG A 86 -5.10 -1.58 -16.06
#